data_AF-A0A1Q3GMM9-F1
#
_entry.id   AF-A0A1Q3GMM9-F1
#
_cell.length_a   1.000
_cell.length_b   1.000
_cell.length_c   1.000
_cell.angle_alpha   90.00
_cell.angle_beta   90.00
_cell.angle_gamma   90.00
#
_symmetry.space_group_name_H-M   'P 1'
#
loop_
_entity.id
_entity.type
_entity.pdbx_description
1 polymer ?
#
loop_
_entity_poly.entity_id
_entity_poly.type
_entity_poly.pdbx_seq_one_letter_code
_entity_poly.pdbx_strand_id
1 'polypeptide(L)'
;MSKPKRGIPRNAFVWTLGVLTFLGIVTYVVYTQMSKSASRQAIEYAKTQLAKKRYYKAMNAVAVAMHHDKTNPDVYFLWGQVELEKYHNYPQCAYCFSQAIEYSEEPSAALFFLRGKCYYKSKKFKKALADFKKASQSKGKEQVDSLQFYLKRTEGDLDLMTDFN
;
A
#
# COMPACT_ATOMS: atom_id res chain seq x y z
N MET A 1 54.22 -42.93 5.45
CA MET A 1 54.07 -42.09 4.25
C MET A 1 52.91 -41.10 4.45
N SER A 2 53.19 -39.83 4.79
CA SER A 2 52.17 -38.79 4.91
C SER A 2 51.90 -38.15 3.54
N LYS A 3 50.69 -38.27 3.01
CA LYS A 3 50.29 -37.59 1.76
C LYS A 3 50.32 -36.07 1.98
N PRO A 4 50.78 -35.27 1.00
CA PRO A 4 50.78 -33.82 1.14
C PRO A 4 49.35 -33.27 1.14
N LYS A 5 49.03 -32.37 2.08
CA LYS A 5 47.78 -31.61 2.07
C LYS A 5 47.81 -30.65 0.87
N ARG A 6 47.21 -31.04 -0.25
CA ARG A 6 47.00 -30.13 -1.39
C ARG A 6 45.95 -29.10 -1.00
N GLY A 7 46.40 -27.89 -0.65
CA GLY A 7 45.54 -26.72 -0.54
C GLY A 7 44.95 -26.35 -1.91
N ILE A 8 43.78 -25.72 -1.91
CA ILE A 8 43.13 -25.24 -3.14
C ILE A 8 44.03 -24.18 -3.78
N PRO A 9 44.35 -24.27 -5.08
CA PRO A 9 45.21 -23.29 -5.72
C PRO A 9 44.51 -21.92 -5.76
N ARG A 10 45.28 -20.84 -5.59
CA ARG A 10 44.75 -19.49 -5.36
C ARG A 10 43.80 -19.01 -6.46
N ASN A 11 44.00 -19.42 -7.70
CA ASN A 11 43.09 -19.17 -8.82
C ASN A 11 41.77 -19.93 -8.65
N ALA A 12 41.79 -21.22 -8.36
CA ALA A 12 40.58 -22.00 -8.09
C ALA A 12 39.81 -21.44 -6.89
N PHE A 13 40.51 -20.98 -5.85
CA PHE A 13 39.87 -20.31 -4.71
C PHE A 13 39.10 -19.04 -5.15
N VAL A 14 39.72 -18.18 -5.95
CA VAL A 14 39.08 -16.96 -6.49
C VAL A 14 37.87 -17.30 -7.38
N TRP A 15 37.98 -18.31 -8.25
CA TRP A 15 36.86 -18.77 -9.07
C TRP A 15 35.71 -19.34 -8.23
N THR A 16 36.02 -20.17 -7.24
CA THR A 16 34.99 -20.73 -6.34
C THR A 16 34.28 -19.64 -5.55
N LEU A 17 35.02 -18.64 -5.07
CA LEU A 17 34.43 -17.50 -4.37
C LEU A 17 33.51 -16.70 -5.32
N GLY A 18 33.94 -16.44 -6.55
CA GLY A 18 33.13 -15.76 -7.55
C GLY A 18 31.83 -16.50 -7.91
N VAL A 19 31.89 -17.83 -8.05
CA VAL A 19 30.70 -18.67 -8.32
C VAL A 19 29.73 -18.64 -7.14
N LEU A 20 30.23 -18.72 -5.91
CA LEU A 20 29.39 -18.67 -4.70
C LEU A 20 28.74 -17.29 -4.52
N THR A 21 29.48 -16.20 -4.74
CA THR A 21 28.90 -14.85 -4.67
C THR A 21 27.85 -14.65 -5.75
N PHE A 22 28.08 -15.14 -6.97
CA PHE A 22 27.10 -15.06 -8.05
C PHE A 22 25.84 -15.87 -7.74
N LEU A 23 25.98 -17.11 -7.26
CA LEU A 23 24.85 -17.94 -6.80
C LEU A 23 24.07 -17.25 -5.69
N GLY A 24 24.74 -16.61 -4.73
CA GLY A 24 24.11 -15.83 -3.67
C GLY A 24 23.28 -14.65 -4.20
N ILE A 25 23.83 -13.90 -5.15
CA ILE A 25 23.10 -12.78 -5.79
C ILE A 25 21.91 -13.29 -6.58
N VAL A 26 22.07 -14.35 -7.38
CA VAL A 26 20.99 -14.92 -8.19
C VAL A 26 19.87 -15.46 -7.31
N THR A 27 20.19 -16.22 -6.26
CA THR A 27 19.19 -16.74 -5.32
C THR A 27 18.45 -15.61 -4.61
N TYR A 28 19.16 -14.56 -4.17
CA TYR A 28 18.54 -13.37 -3.59
C TYR A 28 17.60 -12.66 -4.57
N VAL A 29 18.02 -12.43 -5.82
CA VAL A 29 17.18 -11.79 -6.84
C VAL A 29 15.95 -12.65 -7.15
N VAL A 30 16.11 -13.96 -7.37
CA VAL A 30 14.98 -14.86 -7.62
C VAL A 30 14.02 -14.88 -6.44
N TYR A 31 14.52 -14.93 -5.20
CA TYR A 31 13.71 -14.86 -3.99
C TYR A 31 12.88 -13.58 -3.93
N THR A 32 13.50 -12.41 -4.14
CA THR A 32 12.77 -11.13 -4.11
C THR A 32 11.73 -11.03 -5.23
N GLN A 33 12.01 -11.56 -6.41
CA GLN A 33 11.07 -11.57 -7.53
C GLN A 33 9.90 -12.52 -7.29
N MET A 34 10.15 -13.72 -6.76
CA MET A 34 9.09 -14.66 -6.37
C MET A 34 8.21 -14.06 -5.28
N SER A 35 8.80 -13.41 -4.26
CA SER A 35 8.06 -12.74 -3.20
C SER A 35 7.15 -11.63 -3.75
N LYS A 36 7.68 -10.76 -4.62
CA LYS A 36 6.89 -9.70 -5.29
C LYS A 36 5.76 -10.28 -6.16
N SER A 37 6.04 -11.37 -6.89
CA SER A 37 5.02 -12.05 -7.70
C SER A 37 3.90 -12.63 -6.84
N ALA A 38 4.22 -13.26 -5.71
CA ALA A 38 3.24 -13.79 -4.77
C ALA A 38 2.35 -12.68 -4.19
N SER A 39 2.96 -11.55 -3.81
CA SER A 39 2.21 -10.37 -3.34
C SER A 39 1.24 -9.85 -4.41
N ARG A 40 1.69 -9.70 -5.66
CA ARG A 40 0.84 -9.24 -6.78
C ARG A 40 -0.37 -10.15 -7.00
N GLN A 41 -0.18 -11.47 -6.98
CA GLN A 41 -1.30 -12.40 -7.13
C GLN A 41 -2.32 -12.27 -6.00
N ALA A 42 -1.84 -12.11 -4.76
CA ALA A 42 -2.69 -11.90 -3.60
C ALA A 42 -3.47 -10.56 -3.69
N ILE A 43 -2.84 -9.48 -4.18
CA ILE A 43 -3.47 -8.19 -4.46
C ILE A 43 -4.61 -8.35 -5.47
N GLU A 44 -4.36 -9.00 -6.61
CA GLU A 44 -5.38 -9.19 -7.65
C GLU A 44 -6.54 -10.07 -7.18
N TYR A 45 -6.25 -11.09 -6.38
CA TYR A 45 -7.28 -11.89 -5.73
C TYR A 45 -8.11 -11.04 -4.74
N ALA A 46 -7.45 -10.23 -3.89
CA ALA A 46 -8.12 -9.35 -2.95
C ALA A 46 -9.04 -8.34 -3.65
N LYS A 47 -8.56 -7.68 -4.73
CA LYS A 47 -9.37 -6.81 -5.61
C LYS A 47 -10.62 -7.53 -6.11
N THR A 48 -10.46 -8.75 -6.62
CA THR A 48 -11.58 -9.57 -7.12
C THR A 48 -12.58 -9.93 -6.02
N GLN A 49 -12.12 -10.25 -4.81
CA GLN A 49 -13.01 -10.57 -3.69
C GLN A 49 -13.73 -9.32 -3.16
N LEU A 50 -13.08 -8.16 -3.16
CA LEU A 50 -13.71 -6.87 -2.82
C LEU A 50 -14.83 -6.53 -3.78
N ALA A 51 -14.61 -6.70 -5.10
CA ALA A 51 -15.67 -6.52 -6.10
C ALA A 51 -16.88 -7.45 -5.85
N LYS A 52 -16.63 -8.64 -5.31
CA LYS A 52 -17.66 -9.62 -4.90
C LYS A 52 -18.22 -9.38 -3.48
N LYS A 53 -17.81 -8.30 -2.80
CA LYS A 53 -18.14 -7.98 -1.40
C LYS A 53 -17.80 -9.10 -0.40
N ARG A 54 -16.82 -9.95 -0.72
CA ARG A 54 -16.35 -11.05 0.12
C ARG A 54 -15.19 -10.59 1.00
N TYR A 55 -15.50 -9.71 1.96
CA TYR A 55 -14.51 -9.00 2.77
C TYR A 55 -13.55 -9.89 3.54
N TYR A 56 -14.01 -11.02 4.09
CA TYR A 56 -13.14 -11.97 4.80
C TYR A 56 -12.04 -12.55 3.89
N LYS A 57 -12.41 -12.98 2.68
CA LYS A 57 -11.45 -13.52 1.70
C LYS A 57 -10.51 -12.43 1.20
N ALA A 58 -11.01 -11.21 1.01
CA ALA A 58 -10.20 -10.06 0.65
C ALA A 58 -9.17 -9.74 1.74
N MET A 59 -9.58 -9.68 3.01
CA MET A 59 -8.68 -9.38 4.13
C MET A 59 -7.59 -10.45 4.29
N ASN A 60 -7.93 -11.74 4.14
CA ASN A 60 -6.92 -12.80 4.16
C ASN A 60 -5.88 -12.63 3.06
N ALA A 61 -6.31 -12.26 1.85
CA ALA A 61 -5.40 -12.03 0.74
C ALA A 61 -4.56 -10.75 0.91
N VAL A 62 -5.13 -9.69 1.50
CA VAL A 62 -4.37 -8.50 1.92
C VAL A 62 -3.28 -8.88 2.92
N ALA A 63 -3.59 -9.73 3.91
CA ALA A 63 -2.60 -10.20 4.89
C ALA A 63 -1.45 -10.98 4.22
N VAL A 64 -1.77 -11.85 3.25
CA VAL A 64 -0.75 -12.56 2.45
C VAL A 64 0.08 -11.58 1.64
N ALA A 65 -0.55 -10.62 0.95
CA ALA A 65 0.16 -9.63 0.14
C ALA A 65 1.13 -8.79 0.99
N MET A 66 0.68 -8.37 2.17
CA MET A 66 1.47 -7.60 3.13
C MET A 66 2.65 -8.40 3.69
N HIS A 67 2.49 -9.70 3.90
CA HIS A 67 3.59 -10.55 4.36
C HIS A 67 4.76 -10.55 3.37
N HIS A 68 4.45 -10.58 2.07
CA HIS A 68 5.44 -10.63 1.00
C HIS A 68 5.99 -9.27 0.55
N ASP A 69 5.17 -8.23 0.62
CA ASP A 69 5.55 -6.87 0.22
C ASP A 69 4.84 -5.84 1.13
N LYS A 70 5.54 -5.43 2.18
CA LYS A 70 5.04 -4.47 3.18
C LYS A 70 5.09 -3.02 2.69
N THR A 71 5.76 -2.76 1.57
CA THR A 71 5.97 -1.41 1.04
C THR A 71 5.11 -1.15 -0.19
N ASN A 72 4.18 -2.04 -0.51
CA ASN A 72 3.33 -1.88 -1.68
C ASN A 72 2.09 -1.04 -1.33
N PRO A 73 1.88 0.12 -1.97
CA PRO A 73 0.75 0.99 -1.67
C PRO A 73 -0.62 0.34 -1.95
N ASP A 74 -0.72 -0.57 -2.92
CA ASP A 74 -1.96 -1.29 -3.24
C ASP A 74 -2.46 -2.13 -2.06
N VAL A 75 -1.55 -2.72 -1.29
CA VAL A 75 -1.90 -3.55 -0.13
C VAL A 75 -2.64 -2.72 0.91
N TYR A 76 -2.12 -1.53 1.22
CA TYR A 76 -2.74 -0.60 2.15
C TYR A 76 -4.00 0.03 1.59
N PHE A 77 -4.05 0.29 0.29
CA PHE A 77 -5.27 0.75 -0.39
C PHE A 77 -6.41 -0.26 -0.20
N LEU A 78 -6.16 -1.54 -0.50
CA LEU A 78 -7.15 -2.61 -0.35
C LEU A 78 -7.57 -2.81 1.11
N TRP A 79 -6.61 -2.74 2.04
CA TRP A 79 -6.93 -2.77 3.47
C TRP A 79 -7.86 -1.61 3.86
N GLY A 80 -7.50 -0.38 3.48
CA GLY A 80 -8.29 0.81 3.75
C GLY A 80 -9.71 0.71 3.19
N GLN A 81 -9.88 0.11 2.00
CA GLN A 81 -11.20 -0.16 1.43
C GLN A 81 -12.03 -1.12 2.28
N VAL A 82 -11.44 -2.24 2.77
CA VAL A 82 -12.16 -3.16 3.65
C VAL A 82 -12.59 -2.46 4.94
N GLU A 83 -11.69 -1.67 5.56
CA GLU A 83 -11.99 -0.92 6.79
C GLU A 83 -13.10 0.12 6.57
N LEU A 84 -13.10 0.80 5.42
CA LEU A 84 -14.11 1.79 5.07
C LEU A 84 -15.48 1.14 4.83
N GLU A 85 -15.53 0.07 4.03
CA GLU A 85 -16.79 -0.51 3.54
C GLU A 85 -17.42 -1.51 4.51
N LYS A 86 -16.61 -2.34 5.19
CA LYS A 86 -17.12 -3.43 6.02
C LYS A 86 -17.11 -3.11 7.51
N TYR A 87 -15.99 -2.60 8.01
CA TYR A 87 -15.81 -2.42 9.46
C TYR A 87 -16.18 -1.03 9.94
N HIS A 88 -16.26 -0.06 9.02
CA HIS A 88 -16.49 1.35 9.32
C HIS A 88 -15.49 1.91 10.36
N ASN A 89 -14.30 1.32 10.42
CA ASN A 89 -13.23 1.77 11.29
C ASN A 89 -12.48 2.91 10.60
N TYR A 90 -13.06 4.10 10.68
CA TYR A 90 -12.55 5.27 9.98
C TYR A 90 -11.14 5.72 10.44
N PRO A 91 -10.75 5.62 11.73
CA PRO A 91 -9.36 5.84 12.13
C PRO A 91 -8.38 4.88 11.46
N GLN A 92 -8.67 3.57 11.45
CA GLN A 92 -7.82 2.58 10.80
C GLN A 92 -7.78 2.79 9.29
N CYS A 93 -8.93 3.06 8.67
CA CYS A 93 -9.00 3.42 7.25
C CYS A 93 -8.06 4.59 6.91
N ALA A 94 -8.12 5.67 7.68
CA ALA A 94 -7.29 6.85 7.43
C ALA A 94 -5.79 6.56 7.61
N TYR A 95 -5.44 5.67 8.54
CA TYR A 95 -4.07 5.16 8.69
C TYR A 95 -3.64 4.37 7.45
N CYS A 96 -4.44 3.41 6.99
CA CYS A 96 -4.14 2.61 5.81
C CYS A 96 -3.92 3.49 4.57
N PHE A 97 -4.82 4.44 4.29
CA PHE A 97 -4.60 5.35 3.14
C PHE A 97 -3.41 6.28 3.33
N SER A 98 -3.02 6.63 4.57
CA SER A 98 -1.80 7.40 4.80
C SER A 98 -0.55 6.59 4.46
N GLN A 99 -0.51 5.31 4.84
CA GLN A 99 0.57 4.40 4.46
C GLN A 99 0.64 4.20 2.94
N ALA A 100 -0.52 4.02 2.27
CA ALA A 100 -0.56 3.93 0.82
C ALA A 100 0.00 5.19 0.13
N ILE A 101 -0.30 6.38 0.65
CA ILE A 101 0.27 7.65 0.15
C ILE A 101 1.80 7.70 0.38
N GLU A 102 2.27 7.27 1.55
CA GLU A 102 3.69 7.28 1.92
C GLU A 102 4.53 6.35 1.04
N TYR A 103 4.01 5.17 0.70
CA TYR A 103 4.69 4.20 -0.14
C TYR A 103 4.52 4.42 -1.65
N SER A 104 3.68 5.39 -2.06
CA SER A 104 3.48 5.71 -3.47
C SER A 104 4.48 6.77 -3.93
N GLU A 105 5.20 6.51 -5.03
CA GLU A 105 6.05 7.52 -5.68
C GLU A 105 5.21 8.71 -6.15
N GLU A 106 4.05 8.42 -6.77
CA GLU A 106 3.07 9.41 -7.20
C GLU A 106 1.67 9.04 -6.68
N PRO A 107 1.27 9.59 -5.51
CA PRO A 107 -0.03 9.27 -4.92
C PRO A 107 -1.20 9.75 -5.79
N SER A 108 -2.13 8.85 -6.09
CA SER A 108 -3.31 9.17 -6.89
C SER A 108 -4.30 10.09 -6.16
N ALA A 109 -5.10 10.84 -6.91
CA ALA A 109 -6.19 11.66 -6.37
C ALA A 109 -7.15 10.84 -5.48
N ALA A 110 -7.40 9.58 -5.87
CA ALA A 110 -8.28 8.66 -5.17
C ALA A 110 -7.80 8.36 -3.73
N LEU A 111 -6.49 8.27 -3.49
CA LEU A 111 -5.94 8.05 -2.16
C LEU A 111 -6.28 9.20 -1.20
N PHE A 112 -6.09 10.44 -1.66
CA PHE A 112 -6.46 11.61 -0.87
C PHE A 112 -7.97 11.69 -0.67
N PHE A 113 -8.76 11.44 -1.71
CA PHE A 113 -10.22 11.43 -1.60
C PHE A 113 -10.73 10.42 -0.57
N LEU A 114 -10.24 9.18 -0.62
CA LEU A 114 -10.68 8.12 0.29
C LEU A 114 -10.22 8.36 1.73
N ARG A 115 -9.00 8.87 1.93
CA ARG A 115 -8.54 9.30 3.27
C ARG A 115 -9.38 10.45 3.79
N GLY A 116 -9.68 11.43 2.95
CA GLY A 116 -10.58 12.55 3.25
C GLY A 116 -11.96 12.07 3.66
N LYS A 117 -12.52 11.08 2.97
CA LYS A 117 -13.79 10.43 3.33
C LYS A 117 -13.73 9.76 4.71
N CYS A 118 -12.63 9.10 5.05
CA CYS A 118 -12.43 8.51 6.38
C CYS A 118 -12.29 9.58 7.47
N TYR A 119 -11.60 10.68 7.20
CA TYR A 119 -11.58 11.82 8.13
C TYR A 119 -12.95 12.48 8.29
N TYR A 120 -13.69 12.66 7.20
CA TYR A 120 -15.04 13.23 7.21
C TYR A 120 -15.97 12.37 8.08
N LYS A 121 -15.97 11.05 7.86
CA LYS A 121 -16.75 10.10 8.68
C LYS A 121 -16.31 10.04 10.14
N SER A 122 -15.05 10.37 10.42
CA SER A 122 -14.53 10.56 11.79
C SER A 122 -14.76 11.97 12.37
N LYS A 123 -15.54 12.83 11.70
CA LYS A 123 -15.78 14.24 12.07
C LYS A 123 -14.51 15.11 12.14
N LYS A 124 -13.42 14.69 11.49
CA LYS A 124 -12.16 15.45 11.39
C LYS A 124 -12.19 16.36 10.17
N PHE A 125 -13.13 17.31 10.14
CA PHE A 125 -13.46 18.10 8.94
C PHE A 125 -12.28 18.92 8.39
N LYS A 126 -11.46 19.54 9.24
CA LYS A 126 -10.25 20.25 8.79
C LYS A 126 -9.29 19.35 7.99
N LYS A 127 -9.07 18.11 8.45
CA LYS A 127 -8.21 17.14 7.75
C LYS A 127 -8.86 16.62 6.48
N ALA A 128 -10.16 16.34 6.55
CA ALA A 128 -10.95 15.91 5.38
C ALA A 128 -10.90 16.94 4.25
N LEU A 129 -11.12 18.22 4.58
CA LEU A 129 -11.11 19.31 3.63
C LEU A 129 -9.74 19.47 2.94
N ALA A 130 -8.65 19.39 3.71
CA ALA A 130 -7.29 19.44 3.16
C ALA A 130 -7.04 18.31 2.16
N ASP A 131 -7.48 17.09 2.48
CA ASP A 131 -7.34 15.93 1.59
C ASP A 131 -8.22 16.05 0.34
N PHE A 132 -9.46 16.53 0.47
CA PHE A 132 -10.33 16.78 -0.68
C PHE A 132 -9.75 17.87 -1.61
N LYS A 133 -9.15 18.92 -1.06
CA LYS A 133 -8.45 19.95 -1.86
C LYS A 133 -7.22 19.40 -2.57
N LYS A 134 -6.46 18.51 -1.93
CA LYS A 134 -5.36 17.80 -2.62
C LYS A 134 -5.86 16.91 -3.75
N ALA A 135 -6.96 16.19 -3.52
CA ALA A 135 -7.58 15.35 -4.54
C ALA A 135 -8.04 16.19 -5.75
N SER A 136 -8.57 17.40 -5.55
CA SER A 136 -9.05 18.26 -6.65
C SER A 136 -7.92 18.91 -7.47
N GLN A 137 -6.74 19.04 -6.89
CA GLN A 137 -5.56 19.61 -7.55
C GLN A 137 -4.77 18.59 -8.39
N SER A 138 -4.99 17.29 -8.16
CA SER A 138 -4.30 16.24 -8.91
C SER A 138 -4.75 16.25 -10.38
N LYS A 139 -3.79 16.34 -11.31
CA LYS A 139 -4.03 16.42 -12.76
C LYS A 139 -4.53 15.11 -13.41
N GLY A 140 -4.86 14.09 -12.60
CA GLY A 140 -5.39 12.81 -13.06
C GLY A 140 -6.85 12.95 -13.51
N LYS A 141 -7.17 12.44 -14.70
CA LYS A 141 -8.47 12.51 -15.39
C LYS A 141 -9.70 11.97 -14.63
N GLU A 142 -9.53 11.39 -13.45
CA GLU A 142 -10.64 10.96 -12.61
C GLU A 142 -11.05 12.13 -11.71
N GLN A 143 -11.82 13.06 -12.27
CA GLN A 143 -12.69 13.87 -11.42
C GLN A 143 -13.62 12.90 -10.71
N VAL A 144 -13.38 12.71 -9.42
CA VAL A 144 -14.32 11.96 -8.58
C VAL A 144 -15.59 12.81 -8.55
N ASP A 145 -16.65 12.40 -9.25
CA ASP A 145 -17.90 13.18 -9.37
C ASP A 145 -18.46 13.60 -7.99
N SER A 146 -18.22 12.77 -6.97
CA SER A 146 -18.61 13.06 -5.59
C SER A 146 -17.68 14.02 -4.84
N LEU A 147 -16.50 14.39 -5.36
CA LEU A 147 -15.52 15.23 -4.67
C LEU A 147 -16.04 16.63 -4.40
N GLN A 148 -16.72 17.25 -5.38
CA GLN A 148 -17.31 18.58 -5.20
C GLN A 148 -18.41 18.56 -4.14
N PHE A 149 -19.21 17.48 -4.11
CA PHE A 149 -20.19 17.27 -3.05
C PHE A 149 -19.53 17.20 -1.67
N TYR A 150 -18.45 16.42 -1.52
CA TYR A 150 -17.73 16.32 -0.25
C TYR A 150 -17.01 17.61 0.15
N LEU A 151 -16.45 18.37 -0.81
CA LEU A 151 -15.83 19.67 -0.56
C LEU A 151 -16.85 20.64 0.05
N LYS A 152 -17.94 20.91 -0.67
CA LYS A 152 -18.99 21.85 -0.23
C LYS A 152 -19.58 21.45 1.12
N ARG A 153 -19.85 20.16 1.31
CA ARG A 153 -20.41 19.65 2.55
C ARG A 153 -19.43 19.79 3.72
N THR A 154 -18.15 19.49 3.50
CA THR A 154 -17.13 19.60 4.57
C THR A 154 -16.85 21.06 4.93
N GLU A 155 -16.90 21.98 3.97
CA GLU A 155 -16.79 23.42 4.23
C GLU A 155 -17.95 23.90 5.08
N GLY A 156 -19.21 23.59 4.71
CA GLY A 156 -20.36 23.95 5.53
C GLY A 156 -20.34 23.34 6.94
N ASP A 157 -19.94 22.06 7.08
CA ASP A 157 -19.81 21.42 8.39
C ASP A 157 -18.70 22.07 9.25
N LEU A 158 -17.67 22.63 8.61
CA LEU A 158 -16.57 23.33 9.30
C LEU A 158 -17.00 24.74 9.75
N ASP A 159 -17.72 25.47 8.89
CA ASP A 159 -18.22 26.82 9.19
C ASP A 159 -19.21 26.78 10.37
N LEU A 160 -20.11 25.80 10.38
CA LEU A 160 -21.00 25.56 11.52
C LEU A 160 -20.20 25.34 12.82
N MET A 161 -19.09 24.59 12.78
CA MET A 161 -18.27 24.38 13.98
C MET A 161 -17.54 25.64 14.46
N THR A 162 -17.24 26.58 13.58
CA THR A 162 -16.60 27.85 13.96
C THR A 162 -17.60 28.84 14.51
N ASP A 163 -18.86 28.79 14.07
CA ASP A 163 -19.92 29.70 14.54
C ASP A 163 -20.41 29.39 15.97
N PHE A 164 -20.14 28.18 16.48
CA PHE A 164 -20.50 27.75 17.85
C PHE A 164 -19.35 27.85 18.87
N ASN A 165 -18.17 28.36 18.49
CA ASN A 165 -17.03 28.60 19.40
C ASN A 165 -16.80 30.10 19.60
#